data_AF-A0A6A0QWH2-F1
#
_entry.id   AF-A0A6A0QWH2-F1
#
_cell.length_a   1.000
_cell.length_b   1.000
_cell.length_c   1.000
_cell.angle_alpha   90.00
_cell.angle_beta   90.00
_cell.angle_gamma   90.00
#
_symmetry.space_group_name_H-M   'P 1'
#
loop_
_entity.id
_entity.type
_entity.pdbx_description
1 polymer ?
#
loop_
_entity_poly.entity_id
_entity_poly.type
_entity_poly.pdbx_seq_one_letter_code
_entity_poly.pdbx_strand_id
1 'polypeptide(L)'
;MPEQRTDELTLDEAYQAAFLWFDHKGEPPLEISEPVHGSVQLITETTFARVRWATSPADQASILSVLRFAVEGKRVAIFSVSGFTPGAISVAETQGIALYAFDSWGVAHAKTTHARSLAPNTPPDPPFAPQQPKEEGEGDYWKQRAPTEPHREPIPQREPEPPRREPEAIDPDDWFECSTCGMPHFRTA
;
A
#
# COMPACT_ATOMS: atom_id res chain seq x y z
N MET A 1 -2.34 -15.88 -13.47
CA MET A 1 -1.55 -14.63 -13.50
C MET A 1 -2.08 -13.78 -12.36
N PRO A 2 -1.37 -13.62 -11.23
CA PRO A 2 -1.81 -12.71 -10.19
C PRO A 2 -1.65 -11.28 -10.71
N GLU A 3 -2.73 -10.50 -10.65
CA GLU A 3 -2.68 -9.06 -10.94
C GLU A 3 -1.64 -8.41 -10.03
N GLN A 4 -0.66 -7.75 -10.63
CA GLN A 4 0.27 -6.90 -9.92
C GLN A 4 -0.55 -5.75 -9.33
N ARG A 5 -0.70 -5.76 -8.01
CA ARG A 5 -1.34 -4.67 -7.28
C ARG A 5 -0.51 -3.42 -7.55
N THR A 6 -1.08 -2.43 -8.22
CA THR A 6 -0.55 -1.07 -8.22
C THR A 6 -0.47 -0.62 -6.76
N ASP A 7 0.71 -0.20 -6.30
CA ASP A 7 1.01 0.10 -4.89
C ASP A 7 0.15 1.23 -4.26
N GLU A 8 -0.75 1.83 -5.03
CA GLU A 8 -1.62 2.93 -4.59
C GLU A 8 -3.08 2.49 -4.51
N LEU A 9 -3.74 2.88 -3.42
CA LEU A 9 -5.18 2.67 -3.24
C LEU A 9 -5.98 3.45 -4.29
N THR A 10 -7.05 2.83 -4.76
CA THR A 10 -8.10 3.51 -5.53
C THR A 10 -8.92 4.45 -4.63
N LEU A 11 -9.75 5.32 -5.24
CA LEU A 11 -10.66 6.18 -4.47
C LEU A 11 -11.63 5.37 -3.62
N ASP A 12 -12.19 4.29 -4.17
CA ASP A 12 -13.13 3.41 -3.47
C ASP A 12 -12.47 2.72 -2.27
N GLU A 13 -11.25 2.20 -2.45
CA GLU A 13 -10.48 1.62 -1.35
C GLU A 13 -10.14 2.65 -0.27
N ALA A 14 -9.71 3.86 -0.66
CA ALA A 14 -9.41 4.93 0.29
C ALA A 14 -10.66 5.39 1.05
N TYR A 15 -11.81 5.47 0.37
CA TYR A 15 -13.11 5.73 0.99
C TYR A 15 -13.48 4.65 2.00
N GLN A 16 -13.40 3.38 1.61
CA GLN A 16 -13.72 2.25 2.49
C GLN A 16 -12.78 2.19 3.70
N ALA A 17 -11.49 2.46 3.51
CA ALA A 17 -10.52 2.56 4.59
C ALA A 17 -10.87 3.68 5.58
N ALA A 18 -11.25 4.87 5.08
CA ALA A 18 -11.68 5.97 5.94
C ALA A 18 -12.97 5.64 6.69
N PHE A 19 -13.94 4.99 6.02
CA PHE A 19 -15.19 4.55 6.64
C PHE A 19 -14.92 3.60 7.80
N LEU A 20 -14.13 2.55 7.57
CA LEU A 20 -13.78 1.55 8.59
C LEU A 20 -12.96 2.16 9.73
N TRP A 21 -12.12 3.14 9.43
CA TRP A 21 -11.38 3.88 10.45
C TRP A 21 -12.33 4.65 11.39
N PHE A 22 -13.35 5.30 10.86
CA PHE A 22 -14.36 6.01 11.64
C PHE A 22 -15.27 5.07 12.42
N ASP A 23 -15.66 3.96 11.81
CA ASP A 23 -16.46 2.92 12.46
C ASP A 23 -15.70 2.29 13.65
N HIS A 24 -14.43 1.93 13.46
CA HIS A 24 -13.56 1.41 14.53
C HIS A 24 -13.36 2.39 15.69
N LYS A 25 -13.32 3.70 15.38
CA LYS A 25 -13.26 4.76 16.39
C LYS A 25 -14.58 4.90 17.18
N GLY A 26 -15.69 4.34 16.70
CA GLY A 26 -17.03 4.51 17.27
C GLY A 26 -17.71 5.81 16.83
N GLU A 27 -17.28 6.41 15.72
CA GLU A 27 -17.89 7.60 15.12
C GLU A 27 -18.25 7.33 13.65
N PRO A 28 -19.17 6.38 13.34
CA PRO A 28 -19.48 6.02 11.97
C PRO A 28 -20.02 7.23 11.17
N PRO A 29 -19.71 7.35 9.86
CA PRO A 29 -20.25 8.41 9.02
C PRO A 29 -21.78 8.34 8.93
N LEU A 30 -22.43 9.50 9.13
CA LEU A 30 -23.88 9.70 9.01
C LEU A 30 -24.27 10.19 7.61
N GLU A 31 -23.43 11.03 7.01
CA GLU A 31 -23.63 11.53 5.66
C GLU A 31 -22.39 11.27 4.81
N ILE A 32 -22.63 10.89 3.55
CA ILE A 32 -21.60 10.59 2.57
C ILE A 32 -21.95 11.35 1.30
N SER A 33 -21.00 12.09 0.74
CA SER A 33 -21.21 12.81 -0.51
C SER A 33 -19.94 12.86 -1.36
N GLU A 34 -20.11 12.99 -2.68
CA GLU A 34 -19.00 13.19 -3.62
C GLU A 34 -19.14 14.58 -4.26
N PRO A 35 -18.61 15.64 -3.61
CA PRO A 35 -18.81 17.01 -4.07
C PRO A 35 -18.03 17.34 -5.34
N VAL A 36 -16.90 16.67 -5.56
CA VAL A 36 -16.01 16.83 -6.71
C VAL A 36 -15.34 15.51 -7.02
N HIS A 37 -15.05 15.29 -8.30
CA HIS A 37 -14.38 14.08 -8.76
C HIS A 37 -13.03 13.87 -8.06
N GLY A 38 -12.76 12.64 -7.64
CA GLY A 38 -11.53 12.29 -6.91
C GLY A 38 -11.56 12.64 -5.42
N SER A 39 -12.73 12.99 -4.86
CA SER A 39 -12.86 13.13 -3.41
C SER A 39 -14.23 12.80 -2.86
N VAL A 40 -14.25 12.09 -1.74
CA VAL A 40 -15.46 11.75 -0.98
C VAL A 40 -15.44 12.50 0.34
N GLN A 41 -16.60 12.99 0.78
CA GLN A 41 -16.80 13.58 2.09
C GLN A 41 -17.55 12.61 2.99
N LEU A 42 -17.09 12.49 4.23
CA LEU A 42 -17.71 11.71 5.29
C LEU A 42 -18.00 12.64 6.46
N ILE A 43 -19.26 12.72 6.87
CA ILE A 43 -19.66 13.57 7.99
C ILE A 43 -20.12 12.65 9.12
N THR A 44 -19.42 12.71 10.25
CA THR A 44 -19.80 12.04 11.49
C THR A 44 -20.48 13.04 12.41
N GLU A 45 -20.90 12.62 13.61
CA GLU A 45 -21.44 13.55 14.61
C GLU A 45 -20.49 14.70 14.92
N THR A 46 -19.17 14.42 15.05
CA THR A 46 -18.18 15.39 15.53
C THR A 46 -17.15 15.82 14.49
N THR A 47 -17.10 15.15 13.33
CA THR A 47 -16.00 15.32 12.37
C THR A 47 -16.55 15.46 10.95
N PHE A 48 -16.04 16.46 10.24
CA PHE A 48 -16.14 16.59 8.79
C PHE A 48 -14.83 16.05 8.20
N ALA A 49 -14.90 14.96 7.44
CA ALA A 49 -13.75 14.31 6.85
C ALA A 49 -13.81 14.36 5.33
N ARG A 50 -12.66 14.59 4.70
CA ARG A 50 -12.51 14.52 3.25
C ARG A 50 -11.46 13.49 2.88
N VAL A 51 -11.86 12.51 2.08
CA VAL A 51 -10.97 11.53 1.46
C VAL A 51 -10.60 12.04 0.08
N ARG A 52 -9.31 12.18 -0.19
CA ARG A 52 -8.76 12.67 -1.46
C ARG A 52 -7.97 11.56 -2.13
N TRP A 53 -8.32 11.28 -3.37
CA TRP A 53 -7.52 10.48 -4.29
C TRP A 53 -6.92 11.39 -5.35
N ALA A 54 -5.60 11.42 -5.42
CA ALA A 54 -4.85 12.21 -6.39
C ALA A 54 -3.44 11.66 -6.49
N THR A 55 -2.83 11.75 -7.68
CA THR A 55 -1.47 11.27 -7.95
C THR A 55 -0.37 12.14 -7.33
N SER A 56 -0.70 13.33 -6.84
CA SER A 56 0.26 14.26 -6.23
C SER A 56 -0.09 14.62 -4.78
N PRO A 57 0.92 14.76 -3.90
CA PRO A 57 0.70 15.17 -2.51
C PRO A 57 -0.09 16.47 -2.42
N ALA A 58 -0.96 16.59 -1.41
CA ALA A 58 -1.73 17.81 -1.21
C ALA A 58 -0.82 18.99 -0.82
N ASP A 59 -1.06 20.14 -1.45
CA ASP A 59 -0.37 21.40 -1.18
C ASP A 59 -1.17 22.30 -0.22
N GLN A 60 -0.60 23.45 0.13
CA GLN A 60 -1.23 24.40 1.06
C GLN A 60 -2.61 24.88 0.56
N ALA A 61 -2.72 25.16 -0.74
CA ALA A 61 -3.97 25.63 -1.35
C ALA A 61 -5.07 24.57 -1.25
N SER A 62 -4.72 23.30 -1.47
CA SER A 62 -5.64 22.17 -1.32
C SER A 62 -6.19 22.08 0.10
N ILE A 63 -5.33 22.19 1.13
CA ILE A 63 -5.75 22.15 2.53
C ILE A 63 -6.70 23.32 2.87
N LEU A 64 -6.34 24.54 2.49
CA LEU A 64 -7.15 25.72 2.77
C LEU A 64 -8.51 25.69 2.05
N SER A 65 -8.57 25.08 0.86
CA SER A 65 -9.84 24.95 0.13
C SER A 65 -10.90 24.15 0.90
N VAL A 66 -10.48 23.21 1.76
CA VAL A 66 -11.37 22.36 2.56
C VAL A 66 -12.13 23.19 3.60
N LEU A 67 -11.52 24.25 4.12
CA LEU A 67 -12.14 25.13 5.12
C LEU A 67 -13.42 25.81 4.61
N ARG A 68 -13.57 25.96 3.29
CA ARG A 68 -14.79 26.52 2.68
C ARG A 68 -16.01 25.61 2.80
N PHE A 69 -15.78 24.32 3.05
CA PHE A 69 -16.81 23.29 3.18
C PHE A 69 -16.88 22.73 4.61
N ALA A 70 -16.08 23.27 5.53
CA ALA A 70 -16.11 22.85 6.92
C ALA A 70 -17.50 23.13 7.52
N VAL A 71 -18.03 22.14 8.23
CA VAL A 71 -19.31 22.26 8.92
C VAL A 71 -19.06 22.87 10.30
N GLU A 72 -19.85 23.88 10.65
CA GLU A 72 -19.73 24.56 11.94
C GLU A 72 -19.83 23.57 13.11
N GLY A 73 -18.94 23.72 14.10
CA GLY A 73 -18.88 22.86 15.28
C GLY A 73 -18.23 21.49 15.07
N LYS A 74 -17.86 21.11 13.84
CA LYS A 74 -17.17 19.84 13.56
C LYS A 74 -15.66 20.02 13.38
N ARG A 75 -14.89 19.03 13.81
CA ARG A 75 -13.44 18.93 13.55
C ARG A 75 -13.21 18.60 12.08
N VAL A 76 -12.15 19.12 11.48
CA VAL A 76 -11.82 18.86 10.06
C VAL A 76 -10.73 17.80 9.97
N ALA A 77 -10.98 16.75 9.21
CA ALA A 77 -10.01 15.70 8.90
C ALA A 77 -9.83 15.54 7.38
N ILE A 78 -8.61 15.29 6.93
CA ILE A 78 -8.29 15.02 5.52
C ILE A 78 -7.48 13.75 5.43
N PHE A 79 -7.96 12.81 4.63
CA PHE A 79 -7.29 11.56 4.29
C PHE A 79 -6.77 11.66 2.86
N SER A 80 -5.51 11.28 2.62
CA SER A 80 -4.87 11.37 1.31
C SER A 80 -4.08 10.11 1.00
N VAL A 81 -4.27 9.55 -0.20
CA VAL A 81 -3.48 8.40 -0.68
C VAL A 81 -2.05 8.82 -1.02
N SER A 82 -1.86 9.98 -1.65
CA SER A 82 -0.56 10.53 -2.02
C SER A 82 0.12 11.36 -0.92
N GLY A 83 -0.48 11.44 0.27
CA GLY A 83 0.05 12.21 1.38
C GLY A 83 0.01 13.74 1.16
N PHE A 84 0.97 14.44 1.77
CA PHE A 84 0.97 15.89 1.94
C PHE A 84 2.36 16.49 1.79
N THR A 85 2.43 17.70 1.23
CA THR A 85 3.66 18.50 1.24
C THR A 85 3.98 19.01 2.66
N PRO A 86 5.24 19.34 2.97
CA PRO A 86 5.60 19.94 4.26
C PRO A 86 4.83 21.23 4.57
N GLY A 87 4.60 22.05 3.54
CA GLY A 87 3.79 23.26 3.66
C GLY A 87 2.35 22.97 4.05
N ALA A 88 1.72 21.95 3.44
CA ALA A 88 0.37 21.53 3.78
C ALA A 88 0.26 21.08 5.24
N ILE A 89 1.25 20.33 5.74
CA ILE A 89 1.30 19.88 7.15
C ILE A 89 1.40 21.10 8.08
N SER A 90 2.28 22.05 7.79
CA SER A 90 2.45 23.27 8.60
C SER A 90 1.17 24.12 8.68
N VAL A 91 0.49 24.30 7.56
CA VAL A 91 -0.79 25.02 7.52
C VAL A 91 -1.88 24.27 8.28
N ALA A 92 -1.97 22.95 8.11
CA ALA A 92 -2.95 22.14 8.81
C ALA A 92 -2.78 22.18 10.34
N GLU A 93 -1.54 22.13 10.85
CA GLU A 93 -1.28 22.28 12.30
C GLU A 93 -1.79 23.63 12.82
N THR A 94 -1.53 24.71 12.08
CA THR A 94 -1.96 26.07 12.44
C THR A 94 -3.48 26.22 12.43
N GLN A 95 -4.17 25.55 11.49
CA GLN A 95 -5.61 25.65 11.30
C GLN A 95 -6.41 24.61 12.10
N GLY A 96 -5.76 23.75 12.90
CA GLY A 96 -6.48 22.72 13.66
C GLY A 96 -6.98 21.55 12.82
N ILE A 97 -6.35 21.27 11.68
CA ILE A 97 -6.80 20.24 10.72
C ILE A 97 -6.04 18.93 10.96
N ALA A 98 -6.79 17.84 11.08
CA ALA A 98 -6.23 16.50 11.15
C ALA A 98 -5.87 15.98 9.75
N LEU A 99 -4.61 15.62 9.53
CA LEU A 99 -4.16 15.00 8.29
C LEU A 99 -3.78 13.53 8.51
N TYR A 100 -4.28 12.66 7.65
CA TYR A 100 -3.95 11.24 7.60
C TYR A 100 -3.48 10.85 6.20
N ALA A 101 -2.36 10.15 6.11
CA ALA A 101 -1.92 9.54 4.86
C ALA A 101 -2.18 8.03 4.91
N PHE A 102 -2.77 7.48 3.86
CA PHE A 102 -2.91 6.03 3.74
C PHE A 102 -1.61 5.38 3.29
N ASP A 103 -1.36 4.16 3.75
CA ASP A 103 -0.45 3.24 3.07
C ASP A 103 -1.19 2.35 2.06
N SER A 104 -0.46 1.45 1.40
CA SER A 104 -1.00 0.55 0.37
C SER A 104 -1.98 -0.51 0.90
N TRP A 105 -2.14 -0.62 2.22
CA TRP A 105 -3.08 -1.56 2.86
C TRP A 105 -4.32 -0.87 3.43
N GLY A 106 -4.41 0.47 3.32
CA GLY A 106 -5.52 1.25 3.86
C GLY A 106 -5.35 1.68 5.31
N VAL A 107 -4.15 1.53 5.90
CA VAL A 107 -3.91 2.02 7.26
C VAL A 107 -3.69 3.53 7.23
N ALA A 108 -4.43 4.26 8.06
CA ALA A 108 -4.34 5.71 8.16
C ALA A 108 -3.24 6.14 9.14
N HIS A 109 -2.22 6.83 8.64
CA HIS A 109 -1.10 7.34 9.43
C HIS A 109 -1.25 8.84 9.72
N ALA A 110 -1.38 9.19 10.99
CA ALA A 110 -1.49 10.58 11.43
C ALA A 110 -0.24 11.41 11.06
N LYS A 111 -0.45 12.55 10.41
CA LYS A 111 0.62 13.48 10.00
C LYS A 111 0.65 14.78 10.81
N THR A 112 -0.46 15.13 11.48
CA THR A 112 -0.53 16.28 12.38
C THR A 112 -0.80 15.87 13.83
N THR A 113 -0.55 16.78 14.77
CA THR A 113 -0.84 16.61 16.19
C THR A 113 -2.35 16.51 16.42
N HIS A 114 -3.15 17.26 15.66
CA HIS A 114 -4.60 17.14 15.63
C HIS A 114 -5.09 15.78 15.11
N ALA A 115 -4.37 15.18 14.15
CA ALA A 115 -4.67 13.81 13.73
C ALA A 115 -4.34 12.81 14.85
N ARG A 116 -3.21 12.97 15.54
CA ARG A 116 -2.87 12.08 16.67
C ARG A 116 -3.87 12.16 17.82
N SER A 117 -4.44 13.34 18.10
CA SER A 117 -5.48 13.49 19.15
C SER A 117 -6.85 12.95 18.73
N LEU A 118 -7.08 12.78 17.43
CA LEU A 118 -8.29 12.22 16.85
C LEU A 118 -8.22 10.71 16.59
N ALA A 119 -7.02 10.13 16.59
CA ALA A 119 -6.79 8.74 16.27
C ALA A 119 -7.43 7.79 17.28
N PRO A 120 -7.92 6.62 16.84
CA PRO A 120 -8.40 5.59 17.76
C PRO A 120 -7.26 5.11 18.68
N ASN A 121 -7.62 4.71 19.90
CA ASN A 121 -6.65 4.23 20.90
C ASN A 121 -5.91 2.97 20.43
N THR A 122 -6.59 2.14 19.64
CA THR A 122 -6.02 0.96 19.00
C THR A 122 -6.02 1.17 17.48
N PRO A 123 -4.93 0.79 16.79
CA PRO A 123 -4.91 0.87 15.33
C PRO A 123 -5.98 -0.06 14.75
N PRO A 124 -6.74 0.37 13.73
CA PRO A 124 -7.67 -0.50 13.03
C PRO A 124 -6.90 -1.55 12.23
N ASP A 125 -7.50 -2.73 12.08
CA ASP A 125 -6.93 -3.77 11.21
C ASP A 125 -6.87 -3.26 9.75
N PRO A 126 -5.80 -3.59 9.00
CA PRO A 126 -5.69 -3.11 7.63
C PRO A 126 -6.80 -3.71 6.76
N PRO A 127 -7.65 -2.90 6.10
CA PRO A 127 -8.79 -3.39 5.34
C PRO A 127 -8.38 -4.21 4.12
N PHE A 128 -7.18 -3.98 3.60
CA PHE A 128 -6.69 -4.62 2.38
C PHE A 128 -5.33 -5.30 2.56
N ALA A 129 -4.95 -5.68 3.78
CA ALA A 129 -3.78 -6.54 3.94
C ALA A 129 -4.03 -7.89 3.24
N PRO A 130 -3.01 -8.49 2.59
CA PRO A 130 -3.12 -9.86 2.13
C PRO A 130 -3.43 -10.73 3.35
N GLN A 131 -4.56 -11.44 3.32
CA GLN A 131 -4.85 -12.41 4.36
C GLN A 131 -3.72 -13.42 4.36
N GLN A 132 -2.99 -13.53 5.48
CA GLN A 132 -2.13 -14.69 5.68
C GLN A 132 -3.00 -15.93 5.42
N PRO A 133 -2.53 -16.91 4.66
CA PRO A 133 -3.28 -18.14 4.49
C PRO A 133 -3.63 -18.61 5.89
N LYS A 134 -4.93 -18.70 6.20
CA LYS A 134 -5.36 -19.40 7.41
C LYS A 134 -4.67 -20.75 7.32
N GLU A 135 -3.83 -21.08 8.29
CA GLU A 135 -3.48 -22.47 8.55
C GLU A 135 -4.83 -23.15 8.85
N GLU A 136 -5.48 -23.64 7.80
CA GLU A 136 -6.52 -24.64 7.92
C GLU A 136 -5.89 -25.74 8.76
N GLY A 137 -6.55 -26.01 9.89
CA GLY A 137 -5.90 -26.55 11.07
C GLY A 137 -5.07 -27.79 10.81
N GLU A 138 -4.14 -28.01 11.74
CA GLU A 138 -3.46 -29.26 12.03
C GLU A 138 -4.41 -30.46 11.90
N GLY A 139 -4.61 -30.92 10.66
CA GLY A 139 -5.11 -32.22 10.34
C GLY A 139 -3.89 -33.09 10.15
N ASP A 140 -3.82 -34.17 10.89
CA ASP A 140 -2.81 -35.22 10.79
C ASP A 140 -2.83 -35.96 9.42
N TYR A 141 -2.86 -35.24 8.28
CA TYR A 141 -2.88 -35.84 6.94
C TYR A 141 -1.56 -36.56 6.59
N TRP A 142 -0.48 -36.35 7.36
CA TRP A 142 0.81 -37.01 7.16
C TRP A 142 1.00 -38.31 7.98
N LYS A 143 0.13 -38.63 8.95
CA LYS A 143 0.37 -39.75 9.90
C LYS A 143 -0.19 -41.11 9.49
N GLN A 144 -0.68 -41.29 8.27
CA GLN A 144 -1.19 -42.59 7.83
C GLN A 144 -0.76 -42.97 6.42
N ARG A 145 0.53 -43.27 6.23
CA ARG A 145 0.98 -44.38 5.36
C ARG A 145 2.30 -44.93 5.91
N ALA A 146 2.25 -46.09 6.53
CA ALA A 146 3.43 -46.94 6.62
C ALA A 146 3.94 -47.18 5.17
N PRO A 147 5.25 -47.08 4.88
CA PRO A 147 5.74 -47.38 3.56
C PRO A 147 5.58 -48.87 3.28
N THR A 148 4.62 -49.25 2.44
CA THR A 148 4.68 -50.53 1.74
C THR A 148 5.84 -50.44 0.76
N GLU A 149 6.79 -51.36 0.86
CA GLU A 149 7.99 -51.44 0.02
C GLU A 149 7.65 -51.27 -1.48
N PRO A 150 8.33 -50.38 -2.21
CA PRO A 150 8.15 -50.33 -3.66
C PRO A 150 8.93 -51.48 -4.29
N HIS A 151 8.19 -52.32 -5.00
CA HIS A 151 8.67 -53.34 -5.91
C HIS A 151 9.73 -52.73 -6.85
N ARG A 152 10.96 -53.25 -6.83
CA ARG A 152 12.05 -52.84 -7.72
C ARG A 152 11.71 -53.21 -9.17
N GLU A 153 11.36 -52.22 -9.98
CA GLU A 153 11.51 -52.35 -11.43
C GLU A 153 12.96 -52.02 -11.84
N PRO A 154 13.57 -52.73 -12.82
CA PRO A 154 14.92 -52.43 -13.27
C PRO A 154 14.98 -51.09 -14.00
N ILE A 155 15.82 -50.18 -13.52
CA ILE A 155 16.11 -48.90 -14.15
C ILE A 155 16.78 -49.15 -15.52
N PRO A 156 16.25 -48.64 -16.65
CA PRO A 156 16.99 -48.59 -17.91
C PRO A 156 18.19 -47.65 -17.74
N GLN A 157 19.39 -48.13 -18.03
CA GLN A 157 20.62 -47.34 -17.96
C GLN A 157 20.52 -46.13 -18.90
N ARG A 158 20.48 -44.92 -18.35
CA ARG A 158 20.69 -43.68 -19.12
C ARG A 158 22.18 -43.58 -19.47
N GLU A 159 22.47 -43.39 -20.75
CA GLU A 159 23.80 -43.00 -21.23
C GLU A 159 24.30 -41.74 -20.51
N PRO A 160 25.62 -41.61 -20.29
CA PRO A 160 26.19 -40.46 -19.60
C PRO A 160 25.95 -39.16 -20.40
N GLU A 161 25.40 -38.14 -19.72
CA GLU A 161 25.32 -36.77 -20.24
C GLU A 161 26.73 -36.27 -20.63
N PRO A 162 26.89 -35.60 -21.79
CA PRO A 162 28.15 -34.96 -22.12
C PRO A 162 28.43 -33.80 -21.15
N PRO A 163 29.71 -33.45 -20.89
CA PRO A 163 30.05 -32.40 -19.95
C PRO A 163 29.45 -31.07 -20.41
N ARG A 164 28.68 -30.42 -19.52
CA ARG A 164 28.24 -29.04 -19.71
C ARG A 164 29.50 -28.17 -19.80
N ARG A 165 29.67 -27.48 -20.93
CA ARG A 165 30.66 -26.41 -21.05
C ARG A 165 30.32 -25.34 -20.02
N GLU A 166 31.26 -25.04 -19.14
CA GLU A 166 31.20 -23.85 -18.30
C GLU A 166 31.07 -22.63 -19.21
N PRO A 167 30.23 -21.64 -18.87
CA PRO A 167 30.20 -20.39 -19.63
C PRO A 167 31.59 -19.74 -19.53
N GLU A 168 32.16 -19.41 -20.69
CA GLU A 168 33.43 -18.72 -20.80
C GLU A 168 33.42 -17.48 -19.88
N ALA A 169 34.45 -17.35 -19.05
CA ALA A 169 34.62 -16.19 -18.20
C ALA A 169 34.71 -14.95 -19.11
N ILE A 170 33.80 -14.00 -18.90
CA ILE A 170 33.81 -12.71 -19.59
C ILE A 170 35.14 -12.01 -19.23
N ASP A 171 35.95 -11.69 -20.23
CA ASP A 171 37.24 -11.05 -20.03
C ASP A 171 36.99 -9.57 -19.63
N PRO A 172 37.62 -9.05 -18.56
CA PRO A 172 37.53 -7.63 -18.21
C PRO A 172 37.91 -6.67 -19.36
N ASP A 173 38.65 -7.13 -20.38
CA ASP A 173 38.97 -6.33 -21.57
C ASP A 173 37.82 -6.20 -22.59
N ASP A 174 36.70 -6.93 -22.42
CA ASP A 174 35.53 -6.83 -23.29
C ASP A 174 34.64 -5.60 -22.99
N TRP A 175 34.95 -4.85 -21.93
CA TRP A 175 34.26 -3.64 -21.53
C TRP A 175 35.04 -2.40 -21.94
N PHE A 176 34.39 -1.43 -22.58
CA PHE A 176 34.99 -0.12 -22.86
C PHE A 176 34.09 1.03 -22.44
N GLU A 177 34.71 2.13 -22.02
CA GLU A 177 33.99 3.37 -21.71
C GLU A 177 33.67 4.13 -23.00
N CYS A 178 32.38 4.31 -23.28
CA CYS A 178 31.96 5.07 -24.45
C CYS A 178 32.11 6.57 -24.17
N SER A 179 32.99 7.23 -24.91
CA SER A 179 33.24 8.68 -24.81
C SER A 179 32.05 9.56 -25.19
N THR A 180 30.98 8.98 -25.76
CA THR A 180 29.78 9.71 -26.17
C THR A 180 28.69 9.73 -25.09
N CYS A 181 28.57 8.69 -24.27
CA CYS A 181 27.55 8.59 -23.22
C CYS A 181 28.12 8.46 -21.80
N GLY A 182 29.44 8.27 -21.65
CA GLY A 182 30.11 8.17 -20.35
C GLY A 182 29.81 6.87 -19.58
N MET A 183 29.22 5.86 -20.22
CA MET A 183 28.86 4.57 -19.62
C MET A 183 29.67 3.42 -20.23
N PRO A 184 29.95 2.35 -19.48
CA PRO A 184 30.66 1.18 -19.99
C PRO A 184 29.75 0.35 -20.90
N HIS A 185 30.25 -0.03 -22.08
CA HIS A 185 29.59 -0.89 -23.05
C HIS A 185 30.40 -2.16 -23.31
N PHE A 186 29.68 -3.25 -23.60
CA PHE A 186 30.26 -4.54 -23.95
C PHE A 186 30.56 -4.59 -25.46
N ARG A 187 31.78 -4.99 -25.83
CA ARG A 187 32.14 -5.26 -27.23
C ARG A 187 31.52 -6.59 -27.66
N THR A 188 30.50 -6.52 -28.49
CA THR A 188 30.04 -7.70 -29.24
C THR A 188 30.95 -7.87 -30.45
N ALA A 189 31.62 -9.03 -30.55
CA ALA A 189 32.36 -9.44 -31.74
C ALA A 189 31.41 -9.67 -32.93
#